data_AF-G7YP99-F1
#
_entry.id   AF-G7YP99-F1
#
_cell.length_a   1.000
_cell.length_b   1.000
_cell.length_c   1.000
_cell.angle_alpha   90.00
_cell.angle_beta   90.00
_cell.angle_gamma   90.00
#
_symmetry.space_group_name_H-M   'P 1'
#
loop_
_entity.id
_entity.type
_entity.pdbx_description
1 polymer ?
#
loop_
_entity_poly.entity_id
_entity_poly.type
_entity_poly.pdbx_seq_one_letter_code
_entity_poly.pdbx_strand_id
1 'polypeptide(L)'
;MSNGFSVTRIKELAFEYNGPLIVLMKTEGYLFCLASDQGLKDSMKTYGDTESKLFRIEPEFAKLVSGRSSKLAGPGVETGIIYSNFTAKTTRRGLLVGHQPLVAPALEINEGFTELRFTGSPPMKLIAVEIWAAGPPEKLTDLRAQKAWELTQVNKEKNRKFKLEEDWRESADRHILSMGGVNVNRSALVGAPEEPPQSIPNK
;
A
#
# COMPACT_ATOMS: atom_id res chain seq x y z
N MET A 1 0.96 17.42 -15.65
CA MET A 1 1.08 15.97 -15.94
C MET A 1 -0.21 15.31 -15.47
N SER A 2 -1.09 14.91 -16.39
CA SER A 2 -2.30 14.16 -16.06
C SER A 2 -1.98 12.67 -16.08
N ASN A 3 -2.06 12.00 -14.94
CA ASN A 3 -1.89 10.54 -14.84
C ASN A 3 -3.27 9.87 -14.84
N GLY A 4 -3.38 8.66 -15.39
CA GLY A 4 -4.62 7.89 -15.37
C GLY A 4 -5.07 7.48 -13.96
N PHE A 5 -6.37 7.23 -13.79
CA PHE A 5 -6.98 6.78 -12.52
C PHE A 5 -6.65 5.30 -12.26
N SER A 6 -5.53 5.03 -11.60
CA SER A 6 -5.20 3.69 -11.08
C SER A 6 -4.69 3.82 -9.66
N VAL A 7 -5.26 3.01 -8.76
CA VAL A 7 -4.86 2.92 -7.35
C VAL A 7 -3.37 2.60 -7.23
N THR A 8 -2.90 1.64 -8.04
CA THR A 8 -1.48 1.26 -8.10
C THR A 8 -0.61 2.47 -8.43
N ARG A 9 -1.05 3.29 -9.39
CA ARG A 9 -0.29 4.47 -9.79
C ARG A 9 -0.27 5.55 -8.72
N ILE A 10 -1.38 5.76 -8.02
CA ILE A 10 -1.45 6.69 -6.88
C ILE A 10 -0.52 6.20 -5.76
N LYS A 11 -0.53 4.90 -5.44
CA LYS A 11 0.40 4.33 -4.46
C LYS A 11 1.86 4.56 -4.86
N GLU A 12 2.22 4.24 -6.09
CA GLU A 12 3.60 4.42 -6.58
C GLU A 12 4.09 5.87 -6.51
N LEU A 13 3.20 6.84 -6.77
CA LEU A 13 3.59 8.25 -6.89
C LEU A 13 3.48 9.03 -5.58
N ALA A 14 2.54 8.69 -4.70
CA ALA A 14 2.17 9.51 -3.56
C ALA A 14 2.31 8.82 -2.19
N PHE A 15 2.29 7.48 -2.14
CA PHE A 15 2.42 6.79 -0.85
C PHE A 15 3.89 6.76 -0.41
N GLU A 16 4.08 6.63 0.91
CA GLU A 16 5.39 6.58 1.58
C GLU A 16 6.21 7.87 1.46
N TYR A 17 5.62 8.93 0.89
CA TYR A 17 6.19 10.26 0.96
C TYR A 17 6.35 10.71 2.41
N ASN A 18 7.57 10.99 2.86
CA ASN A 18 7.83 11.35 4.25
C ASN A 18 7.70 12.86 4.51
N GLY A 19 6.56 13.48 4.20
CA GLY A 19 6.35 14.91 4.41
C GLY A 19 4.89 15.37 4.31
N PRO A 20 4.64 16.67 4.51
CA PRO A 20 3.30 17.21 4.43
C PRO A 20 2.76 17.18 3.00
N LEU A 21 1.49 16.85 2.84
CA LEU A 21 0.82 16.80 1.55
C LEU A 21 -0.51 17.55 1.53
N ILE A 22 -0.94 17.90 0.33
CA ILE A 22 -2.29 18.40 0.07
C ILE A 22 -2.93 17.47 -0.96
N VAL A 23 -4.12 16.94 -0.63
CA VAL A 23 -4.96 16.16 -1.55
C VAL A 23 -6.19 16.98 -1.90
N LEU A 24 -6.36 17.32 -3.17
CA LEU A 24 -7.58 17.89 -3.70
C LEU A 24 -8.42 16.78 -4.31
N MET A 25 -9.71 16.75 -3.98
CA MET A 25 -10.65 15.72 -4.42
C MET A 25 -11.87 16.40 -5.01
N LYS A 26 -12.08 16.23 -6.31
CA LYS A 26 -13.18 16.84 -7.05
C LYS A 26 -14.25 15.81 -7.36
N THR A 27 -15.49 16.12 -7.03
CA THR A 27 -16.68 15.36 -7.42
C THR A 27 -17.65 16.25 -8.20
N GLU A 28 -18.81 15.73 -8.56
CA GLU A 28 -19.89 16.55 -9.11
C GLU A 28 -20.39 17.53 -8.04
N GLY A 29 -20.08 18.82 -8.21
CA GLY A 29 -20.56 19.91 -7.37
C GLY A 29 -19.80 20.15 -6.05
N TYR A 30 -18.80 19.33 -5.72
CA TYR A 30 -17.97 19.52 -4.53
C TYR A 30 -16.48 19.46 -4.86
N LEU A 31 -15.73 20.24 -4.11
CA LEU A 31 -14.27 20.20 -4.06
C LEU A 31 -13.85 20.08 -2.60
N PHE A 32 -13.11 19.03 -2.27
CA PHE A 32 -12.56 18.82 -0.94
C PHE A 32 -11.04 18.98 -0.95
N CYS A 33 -10.48 19.42 0.17
CA CYS A 33 -9.05 19.55 0.38
C CYS A 33 -8.66 18.91 1.70
N LEU A 34 -7.81 17.88 1.63
CA LEU A 34 -7.14 17.29 2.78
C LEU A 34 -5.72 17.84 2.82
N ALA A 35 -5.43 18.69 3.81
CA ALA A 35 -4.06 19.05 4.16
C ALA A 35 -3.59 18.08 5.24
N SER A 36 -2.45 17.43 5.05
CA SER A 36 -1.86 16.53 6.04
C SER A 36 -0.41 16.91 6.32
N ASP A 37 -0.01 16.74 7.58
CA ASP A 37 1.37 16.93 8.04
C ASP A 37 2.30 15.76 7.69
N GLN A 38 1.72 14.60 7.37
CA GLN A 38 2.43 13.37 7.01
C GLN A 38 1.94 12.89 5.64
N GLY A 39 2.76 12.14 4.92
CA GLY A 39 2.35 11.60 3.63
C GLY A 39 1.29 10.50 3.76
N LEU A 40 0.69 10.15 2.63
CA LEU A 40 -0.22 9.02 2.55
C LEU A 40 0.55 7.72 2.79
N LYS A 41 -0.03 6.84 3.59
CA LYS A 41 0.56 5.53 3.92
C LYS A 41 -0.50 4.46 4.02
N ASP A 42 -0.20 3.27 3.55
CA ASP A 42 -1.07 2.11 3.73
C ASP A 42 -0.86 1.60 5.17
N SER A 43 -1.85 1.81 6.04
CA SER A 43 -1.72 1.60 7.48
C SER A 43 -3.03 1.12 8.08
N MET A 44 -2.92 0.12 8.95
CA MET A 44 -4.03 -0.34 9.79
C MET A 44 -4.33 0.62 10.95
N LYS A 45 -3.44 1.59 11.17
CA LYS A 45 -3.53 2.60 12.22
C LYS A 45 -3.88 3.97 11.66
N THR A 46 -4.62 4.77 12.42
CA THR A 46 -4.89 6.17 12.04
C THR A 46 -3.63 7.02 12.17
N TYR A 47 -3.56 8.09 11.38
CA TYR A 47 -2.44 9.03 11.34
C TYR A 47 -2.91 10.45 10.97
N GLY A 48 -1.95 11.37 10.86
CA GLY A 48 -2.20 12.81 10.83
C GLY A 48 -2.23 13.37 12.25
N ASP A 49 -1.57 14.50 12.47
CA ASP A 49 -1.50 15.15 13.77
C ASP A 49 -2.20 16.52 13.76
N THR A 50 -1.80 17.42 14.65
CA THR A 50 -2.43 18.73 14.88
C THR A 50 -2.61 19.57 13.62
N GLU A 51 -1.70 19.45 12.65
CA GLU A 51 -1.73 20.26 11.44
C GLU A 51 -2.57 19.67 10.31
N SER A 52 -3.00 18.40 10.44
CA SER A 52 -3.88 17.76 9.47
C SER A 52 -5.30 18.33 9.54
N LYS A 53 -5.88 18.70 8.39
CA LYS A 53 -7.20 19.35 8.30
C LYS A 53 -7.93 18.92 7.04
N LEU A 54 -9.26 18.79 7.15
CA LEU A 54 -10.14 18.54 6.01
C LEU A 54 -11.06 19.74 5.80
N PHE A 55 -11.08 20.23 4.56
CA PHE A 55 -11.94 21.32 4.11
C PHE A 55 -12.85 20.86 2.98
N ARG A 56 -14.05 21.41 2.95
CA ARG A 56 -14.87 21.54 1.75
C ARG A 56 -14.59 22.94 1.20
N ILE A 57 -14.12 23.03 -0.03
CA ILE A 57 -13.85 24.30 -0.72
C ILE A 57 -15.10 24.74 -1.49
N GLU A 58 -15.71 23.82 -2.23
CA GLU A 58 -16.94 24.07 -3.00
C GLU A 58 -18.08 23.14 -2.51
N PRO A 59 -19.35 23.58 -2.58
CA PRO A 59 -19.81 24.87 -3.09
C PRO A 59 -19.60 26.03 -2.12
N GLU A 60 -19.43 25.73 -0.83
CA GLU A 60 -19.18 26.71 0.22
C GLU A 60 -18.00 26.25 1.06
N PHE A 61 -17.08 27.18 1.32
CA PHE A 61 -15.90 26.92 2.13
C PHE A 61 -16.28 26.59 3.58
N ALA A 62 -15.95 25.38 4.02
CA ALA A 62 -16.18 24.92 5.37
C ALA A 62 -15.04 24.01 5.84
N LYS A 63 -14.55 24.25 7.05
CA LYS A 63 -13.65 23.31 7.73
C LYS A 63 -14.46 22.18 8.34
N LEU A 64 -14.20 20.95 7.91
CA LEU A 64 -14.96 19.77 8.32
C LEU A 64 -14.30 19.03 9.49
N VAL A 65 -12.97 18.89 9.44
CA VAL A 65 -12.19 18.13 10.43
C VAL A 65 -10.88 18.86 10.68
N SER A 66 -10.38 18.82 11.91
CA SER A 66 -9.09 19.41 12.27
C SER A 66 -8.35 18.58 13.29
N GLY A 67 -7.03 18.50 13.10
CA GLY A 67 -6.06 18.08 14.08
C GLY A 67 -6.15 16.62 14.49
N ARG A 68 -6.12 16.42 15.79
CA ARG A 68 -6.09 15.14 16.49
C ARG A 68 -7.46 14.89 17.13
N SER A 69 -7.95 13.66 17.09
CA SER A 69 -9.21 13.28 17.74
C SER A 69 -9.12 13.44 19.26
N SER A 70 -9.89 14.36 19.81
CA SER A 70 -9.92 14.65 21.25
C SER A 70 -10.85 13.73 22.06
N LYS A 71 -11.70 12.93 21.39
CA LYS A 71 -12.81 12.21 22.05
C LYS A 71 -12.41 10.91 22.74
N LEU A 72 -11.20 10.39 22.53
CA LEU A 72 -10.67 9.25 23.28
C LEU A 72 -9.16 9.47 23.52
N ALA A 73 -8.81 10.30 24.51
CA ALA A 73 -7.44 10.44 24.97
C ALA A 73 -7.16 9.39 26.07
N GLY A 74 -7.00 8.13 25.67
CA GLY A 74 -6.49 7.06 26.52
C GLY A 74 -5.09 6.61 26.05
N PRO A 75 -4.26 6.02 26.92
CA PRO A 75 -3.00 5.42 26.49
C PRO A 75 -3.27 4.35 25.42
N GLY A 76 -2.60 4.47 24.27
CA GLY A 76 -2.76 3.54 23.14
C GLY A 76 -3.92 3.86 22.19
N VAL A 77 -4.69 4.94 22.41
CA VAL A 77 -5.73 5.34 21.46
C VAL A 77 -5.11 6.09 20.28
N GLU A 78 -5.41 5.62 19.08
CA GLU A 78 -4.98 6.23 17.83
C GLU A 78 -5.83 7.45 17.54
N THR A 79 -5.19 8.62 17.55
CA THR A 79 -5.89 9.90 17.53
C THR A 79 -5.78 10.63 16.19
N GLY A 80 -5.24 9.97 15.16
CA GLY A 80 -5.14 10.55 13.83
C GLY A 80 -6.49 10.69 13.14
N ILE A 81 -6.60 11.69 12.27
CA ILE A 81 -7.83 11.95 11.50
C ILE A 81 -7.86 11.30 10.13
N ILE A 82 -6.77 10.63 9.73
CA ILE A 82 -6.64 9.96 8.43
C ILE A 82 -6.46 8.46 8.69
N TYR A 83 -7.14 7.65 7.92
CA TYR A 83 -6.94 6.21 7.84
C TYR A 83 -6.92 5.81 6.37
N SER A 84 -5.93 5.04 5.97
CA SER A 84 -5.89 4.49 4.61
C SER A 84 -5.42 3.06 4.66
N ASN A 85 -6.29 2.17 4.19
CA ASN A 85 -5.98 0.76 4.02
C ASN A 85 -6.41 0.33 2.62
N PHE A 86 -5.46 -0.15 1.84
CA PHE A 86 -5.70 -0.60 0.47
C PHE A 86 -5.12 -2.00 0.22
N THR A 87 -4.68 -2.69 1.29
CA THR A 87 -4.00 -4.00 1.16
C THR A 87 -4.64 -5.04 2.08
N ALA A 88 -4.92 -4.69 3.33
CA ALA A 88 -5.48 -5.64 4.28
C ALA A 88 -6.98 -5.86 4.06
N LYS A 89 -7.40 -7.13 3.96
CA LYS A 89 -8.80 -7.53 3.75
C LYS A 89 -9.63 -7.57 5.04
N THR A 90 -8.99 -7.50 6.20
CA THR A 90 -9.62 -7.70 7.52
C THR A 90 -10.30 -6.45 8.06
N THR A 91 -10.11 -5.30 7.44
CA THR A 91 -10.66 -4.00 7.87
C THR A 91 -11.24 -3.24 6.69
N ARG A 92 -11.87 -2.08 6.96
CA ARG A 92 -12.39 -1.20 5.90
C ARG A 92 -11.26 -0.82 4.94
N ARG A 93 -11.58 -0.79 3.65
CA ARG A 93 -10.63 -0.45 2.58
C ARG A 93 -11.00 0.89 1.94
N GLY A 94 -9.99 1.67 1.59
CA GLY A 94 -10.14 3.02 1.09
C GLY A 94 -9.38 4.04 1.93
N LEU A 95 -9.61 5.32 1.63
CA LEU A 95 -9.10 6.47 2.38
C LEU A 95 -10.26 7.09 3.16
N LEU A 96 -10.18 7.03 4.49
CA LEU A 96 -11.16 7.55 5.42
C LEU A 96 -10.57 8.74 6.16
N VAL A 97 -11.34 9.81 6.27
CA VAL A 97 -10.94 11.03 6.99
C VAL A 97 -12.05 11.45 7.95
N GLY A 98 -11.71 11.76 9.19
CA GLY A 98 -12.68 12.14 10.22
C GLY A 98 -12.05 12.21 11.61
N HIS A 99 -12.75 12.77 12.59
CA HIS A 99 -12.30 12.66 13.99
C HIS A 99 -12.28 11.20 14.46
N GLN A 100 -13.13 10.34 13.90
CA GLN A 100 -13.11 8.89 14.13
C GLN A 100 -13.24 8.17 12.78
N PRO A 101 -12.16 8.09 11.97
CA PRO A 101 -12.24 7.63 10.58
C PRO A 101 -12.87 6.24 10.42
N LEU A 102 -12.63 5.34 11.37
CA LEU A 102 -13.11 3.96 11.33
C LEU A 102 -14.59 3.80 11.71
N VAL A 103 -15.14 4.72 12.52
CA VAL A 103 -16.51 4.62 13.06
C VAL A 103 -17.45 5.55 12.30
N ALA A 104 -17.08 6.83 12.24
CA ALA A 104 -17.88 7.90 11.65
C ALA A 104 -16.97 8.82 10.82
N PRO A 105 -16.55 8.38 9.61
CA PRO A 105 -15.76 9.21 8.72
C PRO A 105 -16.56 10.44 8.26
N ALA A 106 -15.88 11.58 8.23
CA ALA A 106 -16.38 12.80 7.60
C ALA A 106 -16.36 12.66 6.07
N LEU A 107 -15.33 11.99 5.55
CA LEU A 107 -15.09 11.72 4.14
C LEU A 107 -14.56 10.31 3.96
N GLU A 108 -15.02 9.63 2.94
CA GLU A 108 -14.59 8.28 2.59
C GLU A 108 -14.41 8.18 1.07
N ILE A 109 -13.23 7.76 0.64
CA ILE A 109 -12.97 7.35 -0.73
C ILE A 109 -12.82 5.84 -0.75
N ASN A 110 -13.50 5.18 -1.67
CA ASN A 110 -13.44 3.73 -1.80
C ASN A 110 -12.04 3.24 -2.25
N GLU A 111 -11.79 1.94 -2.12
CA GLU A 111 -10.51 1.31 -2.51
C GLU A 111 -10.10 1.63 -3.96
N GLY A 112 -11.08 1.71 -4.86
CA GLY A 112 -10.86 1.97 -6.28
C GLY A 112 -10.56 3.42 -6.64
N PHE A 113 -10.64 4.37 -5.70
CA PHE A 113 -10.62 5.80 -5.98
C PHE A 113 -11.66 6.20 -7.05
N THR A 114 -12.84 5.59 -7.06
CA THR A 114 -13.90 5.89 -8.03
C THR A 114 -15.06 6.67 -7.42
N GLU A 115 -15.26 6.51 -6.12
CA GLU A 115 -16.40 7.08 -5.40
C GLU A 115 -15.92 7.74 -4.11
N LEU A 116 -16.55 8.86 -3.79
CA LEU A 116 -16.36 9.62 -2.57
C LEU A 116 -17.70 9.81 -1.88
N ARG A 117 -17.73 9.51 -0.58
CA ARG A 117 -18.88 9.70 0.31
C ARG A 117 -18.54 10.72 1.37
N PHE A 118 -19.33 11.80 1.43
CA PHE A 118 -19.28 12.79 2.49
C PHE A 118 -20.43 12.54 3.48
N THR A 119 -20.26 12.82 4.78
CA THR A 119 -21.27 12.53 5.81
C THR A 119 -22.64 13.10 5.44
N GLY A 120 -23.67 12.25 5.47
CA GLY A 120 -25.04 12.65 5.15
C GLY A 120 -25.36 12.80 3.65
N SER A 121 -24.39 12.54 2.77
CA SER A 121 -24.58 12.57 1.31
C SER A 121 -24.55 11.16 0.70
N PRO A 122 -25.23 10.93 -0.44
CA PRO A 122 -25.05 9.70 -1.21
C PRO A 122 -23.63 9.59 -1.78
N PRO A 123 -23.17 8.38 -2.17
CA PRO A 123 -21.90 8.22 -2.88
C PRO A 123 -21.86 9.06 -4.16
N MET A 124 -20.78 9.82 -4.35
CA MET A 124 -20.56 10.67 -5.52
C MET A 124 -19.39 10.14 -6.32
N LYS A 125 -19.46 10.29 -7.65
CA LYS A 125 -18.34 9.93 -8.52
C LYS A 125 -17.15 10.86 -8.29
N LEU A 126 -15.98 10.27 -8.10
CA LEU A 126 -14.72 11.00 -8.02
C LEU A 126 -14.26 11.33 -9.44
N ILE A 127 -14.17 12.62 -9.76
CA ILE A 127 -13.80 13.12 -11.09
C ILE A 127 -12.29 13.27 -11.20
N ALA A 128 -11.67 13.88 -10.19
CA ALA A 128 -10.25 14.15 -10.16
C ALA A 128 -9.69 14.09 -8.74
N VAL A 129 -8.46 13.59 -8.63
CA VAL A 129 -7.66 13.67 -7.42
C VAL A 129 -6.32 14.27 -7.80
N GLU A 130 -5.93 15.34 -7.10
CA GLU A 130 -4.61 15.93 -7.23
C GLU A 130 -3.88 15.81 -5.90
N ILE A 131 -2.63 15.39 -5.97
CA ILE A 131 -1.79 15.20 -4.79
C ILE A 131 -0.56 16.09 -4.95
N TRP A 132 -0.40 17.01 -4.01
CA TRP A 132 0.65 18.02 -4.00
C TRP A 132 1.54 17.76 -2.79
N ALA A 133 2.82 17.53 -3.03
CA ALA A 133 3.80 17.51 -1.95
C ALA A 133 4.05 18.95 -1.49
N ALA A 134 3.75 19.23 -0.22
CA ALA A 134 3.88 20.55 0.38
C ALA A 134 5.14 20.67 1.26
N GLY A 135 6.09 19.74 1.12
CA GLY A 135 7.33 19.71 1.89
C GLY A 135 8.54 20.19 1.08
N PRO A 136 9.73 20.23 1.71
CA PRO A 136 10.98 20.51 1.02
C PRO A 136 11.22 19.56 -0.17
N PRO A 137 11.86 20.04 -1.25
CA PRO A 137 12.08 19.25 -2.47
C PRO A 137 12.92 17.98 -2.22
N GLU A 138 13.76 18.00 -1.18
CA GLU A 138 14.57 16.86 -0.74
C GLU A 138 13.72 15.60 -0.45
N LYS A 139 12.54 15.78 0.14
CA LYS A 139 11.65 14.66 0.47
C LYS A 139 11.10 13.96 -0.77
N LEU A 140 10.88 14.73 -1.85
CA LEU A 140 10.48 14.16 -3.14
C LEU A 140 11.64 13.44 -3.82
N THR A 141 12.88 13.92 -3.67
CA THR A 141 14.05 13.22 -4.20
C THR A 141 14.29 11.91 -3.48
N ASP A 142 14.11 11.88 -2.16
CA ASP A 142 14.22 10.67 -1.35
C ASP A 142 13.19 9.62 -1.76
N LEU A 143 11.93 10.03 -1.94
CA LEU A 143 10.87 9.14 -2.43
C LEU A 143 11.22 8.55 -3.80
N ARG A 144 11.72 9.37 -4.74
CA ARG A 144 12.13 8.88 -6.07
C ARG A 144 13.30 7.91 -5.97
N ALA A 145 14.27 8.18 -5.11
CA ALA A 145 15.41 7.30 -4.88
C ALA A 145 14.96 5.95 -4.29
N GLN A 146 14.06 5.98 -3.30
CA GLN A 146 13.46 4.78 -2.71
C GLN A 146 12.73 3.95 -3.77
N LYS A 147 11.85 4.56 -4.58
CA LYS A 147 11.10 3.85 -5.63
C LYS A 147 12.01 3.28 -6.72
N ALA A 148 13.08 3.99 -7.10
CA ALA A 148 14.07 3.49 -8.04
C ALA A 148 14.85 2.29 -7.46
N TRP A 149 15.20 2.35 -6.17
CA TRP A 149 15.83 1.25 -5.48
C TRP A 149 14.92 0.02 -5.39
N GLU A 150 13.65 0.20 -5.01
CA GLU A 150 12.64 -0.87 -4.97
C GLU A 150 12.49 -1.55 -6.33
N LEU A 151 12.39 -0.76 -7.42
CA LEU A 151 12.32 -1.29 -8.78
C LEU A 151 13.57 -2.09 -9.15
N THR A 152 14.74 -1.63 -8.72
CA THR A 152 16.02 -2.33 -8.95
C THR A 152 16.04 -3.67 -8.22
N GLN A 153 15.58 -3.72 -6.97
CA GLN A 153 15.47 -4.98 -6.21
C GLN A 153 14.46 -5.93 -6.85
N VAL A 154 13.27 -5.45 -7.22
CA VAL A 154 12.24 -6.27 -7.89
C VAL A 154 12.77 -6.86 -9.20
N ASN A 155 13.46 -6.06 -10.02
CA ASN A 155 14.05 -6.55 -11.26
C ASN A 155 15.18 -7.56 -11.03
N LYS A 156 15.99 -7.36 -9.98
CA LYS A 156 17.04 -8.29 -9.58
C LYS A 156 16.46 -9.65 -9.18
N GLU A 157 15.41 -9.66 -8.35
CA GLU A 157 14.74 -10.89 -7.94
C GLU A 157 13.97 -11.55 -9.09
N LYS A 158 13.26 -10.77 -9.92
CA LYS A 158 12.55 -11.30 -11.10
C LYS A 158 13.48 -11.97 -12.10
N ASN A 159 14.67 -11.40 -12.30
CA ASN A 159 15.68 -11.95 -13.21
C ASN A 159 16.67 -12.88 -12.51
N ARG A 160 16.45 -13.20 -11.23
CA ARG A 160 17.32 -14.10 -10.48
C ARG A 160 17.25 -15.48 -11.10
N LYS A 161 18.36 -15.90 -11.70
CA LYS A 161 18.54 -17.27 -12.16
C LYS A 161 19.07 -18.10 -11.01
N PHE A 162 18.54 -19.32 -10.89
CA PHE A 162 19.08 -20.32 -9.98
C PHE A 162 20.57 -20.54 -10.27
N LYS A 163 21.42 -20.44 -9.25
CA LYS A 163 22.87 -20.66 -9.38
C LYS A 163 23.20 -22.14 -9.17
N LEU A 164 24.20 -22.67 -9.88
CA LEU A 164 24.60 -24.07 -9.73
C LEU A 164 25.10 -24.42 -8.32
N GLU A 165 25.59 -23.43 -7.58
CA GLU A 165 26.13 -23.57 -6.21
C GLU A 165 25.05 -23.59 -5.13
N GLU A 166 23.82 -23.20 -5.45
CA GLU A 166 22.69 -23.23 -4.53
C GLU A 166 22.09 -24.65 -4.48
N ASP A 167 21.67 -25.13 -3.31
CA ASP A 167 20.99 -26.43 -3.21
C ASP A 167 19.57 -26.30 -3.76
N TRP A 168 19.31 -27.04 -4.85
CA TRP A 168 17.99 -27.11 -5.49
C TRP A 168 16.90 -27.56 -4.52
N ARG A 169 17.24 -28.38 -3.53
CA ARG A 169 16.29 -28.96 -2.55
C ARG A 169 15.63 -27.91 -1.68
N GLU A 170 16.37 -26.86 -1.33
CA GLU A 170 15.93 -25.76 -0.48
C GLU A 170 15.41 -24.56 -1.29
N SER A 171 15.47 -24.63 -2.62
CA SER A 171 15.01 -23.55 -3.49
C SER A 171 13.50 -23.30 -3.34
N ALA A 172 13.12 -22.02 -3.32
CA ALA A 172 11.72 -21.59 -3.39
C ALA A 172 11.05 -22.10 -4.68
N ASP A 173 11.78 -22.15 -5.79
CA ASP A 173 11.28 -22.59 -7.09
C ASP A 173 10.85 -24.07 -7.07
N ARG A 174 11.60 -24.95 -6.40
CA ARG A 174 11.18 -26.35 -6.19
C ARG A 174 9.88 -26.44 -5.40
N HIS A 175 9.74 -25.63 -4.35
CA HIS A 175 8.53 -25.60 -3.53
C HIS A 175 7.32 -25.11 -4.34
N ILE A 176 7.49 -24.07 -5.17
CA ILE A 176 6.45 -23.54 -6.05
C ILE A 176 6.03 -24.59 -7.08
N LEU A 177 6.98 -25.26 -7.73
CA LEU A 177 6.70 -26.33 -8.71
C LEU A 177 5.97 -27.51 -8.06
N SER A 178 6.39 -27.91 -6.85
CA SER A 178 5.75 -28.96 -6.06
C SER A 178 4.29 -28.62 -5.71
N MET A 179 4.02 -27.38 -5.26
CA MET A 179 2.65 -26.91 -5.03
C MET A 179 1.80 -26.93 -6.31
N GLY A 180 2.42 -26.70 -7.47
CA GLY A 180 1.79 -26.83 -8.78
C GLY A 180 1.68 -28.27 -9.30
N GLY A 181 2.06 -29.28 -8.53
CA GLY A 181 2.04 -30.70 -8.91
C GLY A 181 3.13 -31.12 -9.90
N VAL A 182 4.11 -30.24 -10.17
CA VAL A 182 5.21 -30.51 -11.10
C VAL A 182 6.42 -31.00 -10.31
N ASN A 183 6.69 -32.30 -10.38
CA ASN A 183 7.90 -32.91 -9.82
C ASN A 183 8.98 -33.05 -10.90
N VAL A 184 10.11 -32.37 -10.73
CA VAL A 184 11.23 -32.42 -11.68
C VAL A 184 12.22 -33.52 -11.33
N ASN A 185 12.71 -34.28 -12.32
CA ASN A 185 13.49 -35.52 -12.18
C ASN A 185 14.77 -35.44 -11.32
N ARG A 186 15.31 -34.25 -11.01
CA ARG A 186 16.40 -34.10 -10.03
C ARG A 186 16.00 -34.52 -8.60
N SER A 187 14.69 -34.67 -8.35
CA SER A 187 14.12 -35.24 -7.13
C SER A 187 14.11 -36.78 -7.10
N ALA A 188 14.21 -37.45 -8.23
CA ALA A 188 14.14 -38.93 -8.34
C ALA A 188 15.50 -39.63 -8.18
N LEU A 189 16.62 -38.91 -8.32
CA LEU A 189 17.97 -39.48 -8.21
C LEU A 189 18.43 -39.78 -6.77
N VAL A 190 17.54 -39.67 -5.78
CA VAL A 190 17.87 -39.81 -4.35
C VAL A 190 16.88 -40.77 -3.69
N GLY A 191 16.78 -41.96 -4.26
CA GLY A 191 15.99 -43.06 -3.71
C GLY A 191 16.41 -44.44 -4.20
N ALA A 192 17.48 -44.55 -4.99
CA ALA A 192 18.08 -45.85 -5.29
C ALA A 192 18.98 -46.22 -4.10
N PRO A 193 18.72 -47.33 -3.37
CA PRO A 193 19.71 -47.87 -2.47
C PRO A 193 20.96 -48.21 -3.28
N GLU A 194 22.15 -47.87 -2.79
CA GLU A 194 23.39 -48.44 -3.32
C GLU A 194 23.26 -49.97 -3.21
N GLU A 195 23.11 -50.66 -4.34
CA GLU A 195 23.31 -52.11 -4.36
C GLU A 195 24.77 -52.38 -4.00
N PRO A 196 25.05 -53.19 -2.95
CA PRO A 196 26.42 -53.52 -2.63
C PRO A 196 27.05 -54.29 -3.80
N PRO A 197 28.36 -54.10 -4.06
CA PRO A 197 29.02 -54.69 -5.21
C PRO A 197 28.90 -56.23 -5.16
N GLN A 198 28.31 -56.81 -6.21
CA GLN A 198 28.24 -58.26 -6.35
C GLN A 198 29.65 -58.86 -6.43
N SER A 199 30.00 -59.68 -5.44
CA SER A 199 31.23 -60.46 -5.43
C SER A 199 31.23 -61.45 -6.60
N ILE A 200 32.18 -61.31 -7.52
CA ILE A 200 32.41 -62.26 -8.61
C ILE A 200 33.02 -63.53 -8.01
N PRO A 201 32.47 -64.74 -8.27
CA PRO A 201 33.07 -65.97 -7.76
C PRO A 201 34.34 -66.28 -8.57
N ASN A 202 35.47 -66.42 -7.89
CA ASN A 202 36.70 -66.94 -8.48
C ASN A 202 36.53 -68.43 -8.78
N LYS A 203 36.92 -68.82 -10.01
CA LYS A 203 37.20 -70.21 -10.38
C LYS A 203 38.47 -70.71 -9.71
#